data_AF-A0AAD7Y9A4-F1
#
_entry.id   AF-A0AAD7Y9A4-F1
#
_cell.length_a   1.000
_cell.length_b   1.000
_cell.length_c   1.000
_cell.angle_alpha   90.00
_cell.angle_beta   90.00
_cell.angle_gamma   90.00
#
_symmetry.space_group_name_H-M   'P 1'
#
loop_
_entity.id
_entity.type
_entity.pdbx_description
1 polymer ?
#
loop_
_entity_poly.entity_id
_entity_poly.type
_entity_poly.pdbx_seq_one_letter_code
_entity_poly.pdbx_strand_id
1 'polypeptide(L)'
;MEPVCQCTAGYYGQRCETSTCKEYCLQGNCSLSAEGPPKCSCEGGYSGARCEVNACHEHCLNNGICTLNEEDEPFCECPADYEGKRCDIAITQAGDCADSSTQPVLRDPRSEVRQVFKEEVKRILELISDKLDGNEAKC
;
A
#
# COMPACT_ATOMS: atom_id res chain seq x y z
N MET A 1 54.02 4.96 19.42
CA MET A 1 52.59 4.76 19.73
C MET A 1 51.87 5.98 19.23
N GLU A 2 51.02 5.85 18.21
CA GLU A 2 50.20 6.98 17.76
C GLU A 2 49.00 7.15 18.71
N PRO A 3 48.62 8.40 19.06
CA PRO A 3 47.46 8.64 19.91
C PRO A 3 46.18 8.24 19.16
N VAL A 4 45.42 7.30 19.73
CA VAL A 4 44.10 6.91 19.22
C VAL A 4 43.04 7.80 19.87
N CYS A 5 42.22 8.47 19.06
CA CYS A 5 41.10 9.25 19.57
C CYS A 5 39.98 8.33 20.07
N GLN A 6 39.42 8.65 21.25
CA GLN A 6 38.23 7.98 21.77
C GLN A 6 37.00 8.80 21.38
N CYS A 7 36.18 8.26 20.48
CA CYS A 7 35.05 8.98 19.90
C CYS A 7 33.82 8.94 20.80
N THR A 8 33.02 10.00 20.73
CA THR A 8 31.68 10.03 21.33
C THR A 8 30.73 9.12 20.55
N ALA A 9 29.62 8.75 21.20
CA ALA A 9 28.61 7.90 20.58
C ALA A 9 28.15 8.48 19.23
N GLY A 10 28.20 7.64 18.19
CA GLY A 10 27.80 8.01 16.84
C GLY A 10 28.85 8.73 16.01
N TYR A 11 30.11 8.84 16.47
CA TYR A 11 31.24 9.32 15.66
C TYR A 11 32.34 8.27 15.55
N TYR A 12 33.02 8.23 14.40
CA TYR A 12 34.10 7.30 14.10
C TYR A 12 35.14 7.94 13.15
N GLY A 13 36.26 7.25 12.97
CA GLY A 13 37.43 7.74 12.21
C GLY A 13 38.65 7.94 13.10
N GLN A 14 39.82 8.17 12.50
CA GLN A 14 41.06 8.34 13.27
C GLN A 14 41.01 9.59 14.17
N ARG A 15 40.20 10.56 13.79
CA ARG A 15 40.02 11.85 14.47
C ARG A 15 38.56 12.10 14.84
N CYS A 16 37.72 11.05 14.87
CA CYS A 16 36.28 11.14 15.12
C CYS A 16 35.53 12.10 14.17
N GLU A 17 36.00 12.19 12.93
CA GLU A 17 35.55 13.14 11.92
C GLU A 17 34.27 12.70 11.18
N THR A 18 33.90 11.42 11.26
CA THR A 18 32.76 10.87 10.53
C THR A 18 31.62 10.55 11.47
N SER A 19 30.45 11.14 11.20
CA SER A 19 29.22 10.80 11.92
C SER A 19 28.61 9.51 11.37
N THR A 20 28.05 8.69 12.24
CA THR A 20 27.25 7.50 11.89
C THR A 20 25.98 7.89 11.16
N CYS A 21 25.48 9.13 11.36
CA CYS A 21 24.34 9.67 10.63
C CYS A 21 24.68 10.15 9.23
N LYS A 22 25.96 10.29 8.89
CA LYS A 22 26.37 10.75 7.56
C LYS A 22 25.90 9.75 6.51
N GLU A 23 25.05 10.20 5.59
CA GLU A 23 24.48 9.39 4.50
C GLU A 23 23.69 8.16 4.98
N TYR A 24 23.34 8.09 6.26
CA TYR A 24 22.55 6.99 6.79
C TYR A 24 21.08 7.13 6.39
N CYS A 25 20.46 8.27 6.68
CA CYS A 25 19.13 8.60 6.17
C CYS A 25 19.25 9.25 4.79
N LEU A 26 18.51 8.77 3.80
CA LEU A 26 18.53 9.32 2.45
C LEU A 26 17.68 10.60 2.39
N GLN A 27 16.38 10.46 2.67
CA GLN A 27 15.41 11.56 2.69
C GLN A 27 14.78 11.75 4.07
N GLY A 28 15.59 12.28 4.99
CA GLY A 28 15.13 12.49 6.35
C GLY A 28 16.20 12.95 7.32
N ASN A 29 15.78 13.17 8.55
CA ASN A 29 16.65 13.53 9.65
C ASN A 29 17.12 12.30 10.42
N CYS A 30 18.42 12.25 10.71
CA CYS A 30 19.01 11.18 11.51
C CYS A 30 19.09 11.58 12.99
N SER A 31 18.69 10.66 13.87
CA SER A 31 18.77 10.79 15.32
C SER A 31 19.53 9.62 15.92
N LEU A 32 20.40 9.91 16.89
CA LEU A 32 21.17 8.90 17.62
C LEU A 32 20.64 8.81 19.05
N SER A 33 20.28 7.61 19.48
CA SER A 33 20.01 7.33 20.89
C SER A 33 21.33 6.98 21.59
N ALA A 34 21.47 7.32 22.88
CA ALA A 34 22.71 7.15 23.63
C ALA A 34 23.31 5.73 23.56
N GLU A 35 22.46 4.71 23.43
CA GLU A 35 22.87 3.30 23.34
C GLU A 35 22.21 2.54 22.17
N GLY A 36 21.61 3.27 21.23
CA GLY A 36 20.82 2.67 20.15
C GLY A 36 21.43 2.89 18.76
N PRO A 37 21.02 2.09 17.77
CA PRO A 37 21.37 2.35 16.37
C PRO A 37 20.81 3.70 15.90
N PRO A 38 21.38 4.30 14.85
CA PRO A 38 20.82 5.49 14.22
C PRO A 38 19.38 5.24 13.75
N LYS A 39 18.51 6.21 13.99
CA LYS A 39 17.10 6.19 13.59
C LYS A 39 16.79 7.36 12.68
N CYS A 40 16.06 7.09 11.60
CA CYS A 40 15.63 8.11 10.66
C CYS A 40 14.21 8.58 10.94
N SER A 41 14.01 9.89 10.88
CA SER A 41 12.71 10.54 10.78
C SER A 41 12.55 10.99 9.33
N CYS A 42 11.69 10.32 8.58
CA CYS A 42 11.52 10.56 7.15
C CYS A 42 10.78 11.85 6.86
N GLU A 43 11.13 12.48 5.74
CA GLU A 43 10.34 13.56 5.15
C GLU A 43 9.03 13.01 4.56
N GLY A 44 8.03 13.88 4.36
CA GLY A 44 6.71 13.50 3.85
C GLY A 44 6.81 12.73 2.52
N GLY A 45 6.05 11.64 2.43
CA GLY A 45 6.08 10.72 1.29
C GLY A 45 7.33 9.84 1.18
N TYR A 46 8.23 9.86 2.16
CA TYR A 46 9.34 8.90 2.26
C TYR A 46 9.14 7.94 3.44
N SER A 47 9.53 6.69 3.24
CA SER A 47 9.42 5.63 4.24
C SER A 47 10.56 4.63 4.13
N GLY A 48 10.58 3.64 5.02
CA GLY A 48 11.68 2.68 5.15
C GLY A 48 12.61 2.98 6.32
N ALA A 49 13.55 2.07 6.59
CA ALA A 49 14.45 2.20 7.74
C ALA A 49 15.45 3.37 7.58
N ARG A 50 15.71 3.76 6.33
CA ARG A 50 16.64 4.81 5.92
C ARG A 50 15.95 5.90 5.09
N CYS A 51 14.62 5.92 5.05
CA CYS A 51 13.83 6.82 4.21
C CYS A 51 14.15 6.69 2.72
N GLU A 52 14.33 5.44 2.28
CA GLU A 52 14.71 5.06 0.92
C GLU A 52 13.52 4.82 -0.01
N VAL A 53 12.32 4.61 0.55
CA VAL A 53 11.12 4.33 -0.22
C VAL A 53 10.36 5.63 -0.45
N ASN A 54 10.31 6.07 -1.70
CA ASN A 54 9.52 7.23 -2.12
C ASN A 54 8.11 6.77 -2.54
N ALA A 55 7.09 7.29 -1.86
CA ALA A 55 5.68 6.95 -2.10
C ALA A 55 5.18 7.31 -3.50
N CYS A 56 5.77 8.34 -4.12
CA CYS A 56 5.45 8.77 -5.48
C CYS A 56 6.26 8.05 -6.57
N HIS A 57 7.30 7.29 -6.21
CA HIS A 57 8.12 6.58 -7.18
C HIS A 57 7.29 5.51 -7.91
N GLU A 58 7.12 5.69 -9.23
CA GLU A 58 6.31 4.82 -10.10
C GLU A 58 4.85 4.64 -9.64
N HIS A 59 4.35 5.51 -8.75
CA HIS A 59 2.98 5.40 -8.25
C HIS A 59 1.98 5.83 -9.32
N CYS A 60 2.18 7.00 -9.93
CA CYS A 60 1.35 7.50 -11.01
C CYS A 60 1.88 7.02 -12.37
N LEU A 61 1.02 6.40 -13.17
CA LEU A 61 1.33 5.88 -14.49
C LEU A 61 0.91 6.89 -15.57
N ASN A 62 1.26 6.59 -16.83
CA ASN A 62 0.83 7.35 -18.01
C ASN A 62 1.03 8.86 -17.89
N ASN A 63 2.19 9.27 -17.34
CA ASN A 63 2.56 10.67 -17.13
C ASN A 63 1.66 11.44 -16.15
N GLY A 64 0.97 10.76 -15.24
CA GLY A 64 0.28 11.38 -14.11
C GLY A 64 1.26 12.10 -13.16
N ILE A 65 0.82 13.22 -12.62
CA ILE A 65 1.60 14.02 -11.65
C ILE A 65 1.29 13.48 -10.25
N CYS A 66 2.34 13.07 -9.52
CA CYS A 66 2.19 12.62 -8.14
C CYS A 66 2.32 13.79 -7.16
N THR A 67 1.34 13.94 -6.28
CA THR A 67 1.33 14.86 -5.14
C THR A 67 1.07 14.08 -3.85
N LEU A 68 1.37 14.68 -2.69
CA LEU A 68 1.06 14.08 -1.39
C LEU A 68 -0.13 14.82 -0.78
N ASN A 69 -1.04 14.07 -0.15
CA ASN A 69 -2.14 14.65 0.63
C ASN A 69 -1.68 15.06 2.04
N GLU A 70 -2.60 15.55 2.87
CA GLU A 70 -2.32 15.96 4.26
C GLU A 70 -1.89 14.79 5.17
N GLU A 71 -2.09 13.55 4.75
CA GLU A 71 -1.73 12.33 5.46
C GLU A 71 -0.46 11.66 4.90
N ASP A 72 0.31 12.39 4.06
CA ASP A 72 1.50 11.90 3.34
C ASP A 72 1.24 10.71 2.39
N GLU A 73 -0.02 10.50 1.99
CA GLU A 73 -0.38 9.49 1.00
C GLU A 73 -0.23 10.04 -0.44
N PRO A 74 0.26 9.22 -1.38
CA PRO A 74 0.40 9.64 -2.77
C PRO A 74 -0.96 9.74 -3.47
N PHE A 75 -1.16 10.87 -4.15
CA PHE A 75 -2.31 11.17 -4.99
C PHE A 75 -1.85 11.49 -6.42
N CYS A 76 -2.59 11.01 -7.41
CA CYS A 76 -2.26 11.21 -8.81
C CYS A 76 -3.23 12.19 -9.48
N GLU A 77 -2.68 13.24 -10.07
CA GLU A 77 -3.38 14.08 -11.04
C GLU A 77 -3.19 13.48 -12.43
N CYS A 78 -4.27 12.92 -12.98
CA CYS A 78 -4.23 12.22 -14.26
C CYS A 78 -4.36 13.15 -15.47
N PRO A 79 -3.68 12.85 -16.60
CA PRO A 79 -3.92 13.53 -17.86
C PRO A 79 -5.33 13.28 -18.39
N ALA A 80 -5.78 14.10 -19.35
CA ALA A 80 -7.16 14.06 -19.88
C ALA A 80 -7.59 12.72 -20.52
N ASP A 81 -6.63 11.87 -20.90
CA ASP A 81 -6.89 10.58 -21.54
C ASP A 81 -6.80 9.39 -20.56
N TYR A 82 -6.53 9.64 -19.27
CA TYR A 82 -6.38 8.58 -18.26
C TYR A 82 -7.16 8.89 -16.98
N GLU A 83 -7.64 7.83 -16.33
CA GLU A 83 -8.35 7.86 -15.06
C GLU A 83 -7.90 6.72 -14.12
N GLY A 84 -8.48 6.66 -12.93
CA GLY A 84 -8.13 5.71 -11.88
C GLY A 84 -7.17 6.30 -10.84
N LYS A 85 -6.97 5.58 -9.72
CA LYS A 85 -6.12 6.06 -8.62
C LYS A 85 -4.66 6.26 -9.01
N ARG A 86 -4.20 5.51 -10.02
CA ARG A 86 -2.82 5.52 -10.51
C ARG A 86 -2.73 5.98 -11.98
N CYS A 87 -3.80 6.56 -12.53
CA CYS A 87 -3.88 6.93 -13.95
C CYS A 87 -3.64 5.74 -14.89
N ASP A 88 -4.10 4.55 -14.51
CA ASP A 88 -3.85 3.27 -15.16
C ASP A 88 -4.95 2.86 -16.14
N ILE A 89 -6.04 3.61 -16.21
CA ILE A 89 -7.21 3.33 -17.05
C ILE A 89 -7.27 4.38 -18.15
N ALA A 90 -7.31 3.97 -19.42
CA ALA A 90 -7.47 4.91 -20.54
C ALA A 90 -8.94 5.30 -20.72
N ILE A 91 -9.22 6.60 -20.85
CA ILE A 91 -10.54 7.13 -21.14
C ILE A 91 -10.79 6.95 -22.65
N THR A 92 -11.42 5.86 -23.04
CA THR A 92 -11.93 5.72 -24.41
C THR A 92 -13.10 6.68 -24.59
N GLN A 93 -12.97 7.67 -25.46
CA GLN A 93 -14.05 8.62 -25.74
C GLN A 93 -15.34 7.85 -26.04
N ALA A 94 -16.38 8.11 -25.25
CA ALA A 94 -17.72 7.60 -25.49
C ALA A 94 -18.29 8.27 -26.76
N GLY A 95 -17.87 7.75 -27.91
CA GLY A 95 -18.22 8.24 -29.23
C GLY A 95 -18.51 7.12 -30.23
N ASP A 96 -18.43 5.85 -29.83
CA ASP A 96 -18.84 4.72 -30.66
C ASP A 96 -19.56 3.69 -29.77
N CYS A 97 -20.72 3.25 -30.24
CA CYS A 97 -21.74 2.47 -29.55
C CYS A 97 -21.21 1.43 -28.53
N ALA A 98 -21.47 1.66 -27.24
CA ALA A 98 -21.38 0.63 -26.22
C ALA A 98 -22.52 -0.39 -26.43
N ASP A 99 -22.23 -1.48 -27.14
CA ASP A 99 -22.97 -2.71 -26.93
C ASP A 99 -22.66 -3.20 -25.50
N SER A 100 -23.74 -3.48 -24.78
CA SER A 100 -23.78 -3.83 -23.37
C SER A 100 -23.26 -5.25 -23.12
N SER A 101 -21.99 -5.53 -23.43
CA SER A 101 -21.42 -6.88 -23.25
C SER A 101 -19.99 -6.98 -22.71
N THR A 102 -19.39 -5.91 -22.19
CA THR A 102 -18.12 -6.04 -21.43
C THR A 102 -18.23 -5.31 -20.10
N GLN A 103 -18.63 -6.04 -19.07
CA GLN A 103 -18.47 -5.59 -17.69
C GLN A 103 -16.96 -5.44 -17.40
N PRO A 104 -16.49 -4.28 -16.91
CA PRO A 104 -15.22 -4.24 -16.20
C PRO A 104 -15.41 -5.08 -14.93
N VAL A 105 -14.61 -6.13 -14.77
CA VAL A 105 -14.56 -6.92 -13.53
C VAL A 105 -13.88 -6.06 -12.47
N LEU A 106 -14.61 -5.10 -11.92
CA LEU A 106 -14.29 -4.51 -10.63
C LEU A 106 -14.34 -5.68 -9.63
N ARG A 107 -13.17 -6.10 -9.13
CA ARG A 107 -13.09 -6.97 -7.96
C ARG A 107 -13.56 -6.17 -6.76
N ASP A 108 -14.87 -6.05 -6.62
CA ASP A 108 -15.54 -5.53 -5.44
C ASP A 108 -15.34 -6.55 -4.30
N PRO A 109 -14.62 -6.21 -3.21
CA PRO A 109 -14.47 -7.11 -2.05
C PRO A 109 -15.82 -7.45 -1.40
N ARG A 110 -16.86 -6.66 -1.69
CA ARG A 110 -18.25 -6.87 -1.26
C ARG A 110 -18.97 -8.00 -2.01
N SER A 111 -18.50 -8.39 -3.19
CA SER A 111 -19.11 -9.47 -3.97
C SER A 111 -18.80 -10.86 -3.40
N GLU A 112 -17.64 -11.03 -2.75
CA GLU A 112 -17.24 -12.29 -2.11
C GLU A 112 -18.06 -12.57 -0.83
N VAL A 113 -18.36 -11.55 -0.02
CA VAL A 113 -19.17 -11.69 1.21
C VAL A 113 -20.60 -12.20 0.90
N ARG A 114 -21.17 -11.78 -0.24
CA ARG A 114 -22.49 -12.22 -0.69
C ARG A 114 -22.50 -13.68 -1.16
N GLN A 115 -21.38 -14.16 -1.70
CA GLN A 115 -21.24 -15.55 -2.14
C GLN A 115 -21.10 -16.50 -0.95
N VAL A 116 -20.35 -16.11 0.08
CA VAL A 116 -20.21 -16.87 1.34
C VAL A 116 -21.57 -17.04 2.04
N PHE A 117 -22.35 -15.96 2.14
CA PHE A 117 -23.69 -16.01 2.73
C PHE A 117 -24.67 -16.90 1.94
N LYS A 118 -24.56 -16.91 0.59
CA LYS A 118 -25.42 -17.76 -0.25
C LYS A 118 -25.11 -19.25 -0.08
N GLU A 119 -23.83 -19.62 0.04
CA GLU A 119 -23.43 -21.03 0.23
C GLU A 119 -23.83 -21.56 1.61
N GLU A 120 -23.74 -20.75 2.68
CA GLU A 120 -24.21 -21.15 4.01
C GLU A 120 -25.73 -21.33 4.07
N VAL A 121 -26.50 -20.41 3.47
CA VAL A 121 -27.97 -20.51 3.41
C VAL A 121 -28.40 -21.74 2.62
N LYS A 122 -27.70 -22.08 1.53
CA LYS A 122 -27.98 -23.29 0.74
C LYS A 122 -27.76 -24.56 1.56
N ARG A 123 -26.65 -24.65 2.31
CA ARG A 123 -26.39 -25.78 3.23
C ARG A 123 -27.45 -25.91 4.33
N ILE A 124 -27.90 -24.77 4.89
CA ILE A 124 -28.96 -24.77 5.91
C ILE A 124 -30.29 -25.24 5.33
N LEU A 125 -30.64 -24.84 4.10
CA LEU A 125 -31.87 -25.27 3.44
C LEU A 125 -31.85 -26.76 3.06
N GLU A 126 -30.71 -27.31 2.62
CA GLU A 126 -30.55 -28.75 2.36
C GLU A 126 -30.76 -29.58 3.64
N LEU A 127 -30.20 -29.14 4.78
CA LEU A 127 -30.43 -29.78 6.09
C LEU A 127 -31.87 -29.67 6.62
N ILE A 128 -32.65 -28.71 6.12
CA ILE A 128 -34.07 -28.54 6.46
C ILE A 128 -34.95 -29.39 5.52
N SER A 129 -34.60 -29.51 4.24
CA SER A 129 -35.28 -30.42 3.29
C SER A 129 -35.19 -31.87 3.76
N ASP A 130 -34.01 -32.33 4.19
CA ASP A 130 -33.82 -33.70 4.72
C ASP A 130 -34.69 -34.01 5.96
N LYS A 131 -35.15 -32.98 6.69
CA LYS A 131 -36.05 -33.12 7.85
C LYS A 131 -37.53 -33.11 7.48
N LEU A 132 -37.89 -32.68 6.27
CA LEU A 132 -39.28 -32.65 5.79
C LEU A 132 -39.67 -33.91 5.02
N ASP A 133 -38.70 -34.65 4.47
CA ASP A 133 -38.94 -35.97 3.83
C ASP A 133 -39.00 -37.13 4.84
N GLY A 134 -38.82 -36.86 6.15
CA GLY A 134 -38.80 -37.87 7.22
C GLY A 134 -40.11 -38.07 7.98
N ASN A 135 -41.23 -37.48 7.55
CA ASN A 135 -42.53 -37.63 8.24
C ASN A 135 -43.66 -38.05 7.28
N GLU A 136 -43.46 -39.14 6.55
CA GLU A 136 -44.59 -40.01 6.19
C GLU A 136 -44.96 -40.84 7.43
N ALA A 137 -45.76 -40.24 8.30
CA ALA A 137 -46.57 -41.00 9.24
C ALA A 137 -47.52 -41.90 8.41
N LYS A 138 -47.17 -43.19 8.32
CA LYS A 138 -48.14 -44.24 8.01
C LYS A 138 -49.21 -44.23 9.09
N CYS A 139 -50.42 -43.77 8.75
CA CYS A 139 -51.65 -44.24 9.38
C CYS A 139 -52.14 -45.48 8.62
#